data_AF-A0A1H9YJB2-F1
#
_entry.id   AF-A0A1H9YJB2-F1
#
_cell.length_a   1.000
_cell.length_b   1.000
_cell.length_c   1.000
_cell.angle_alpha   90.00
_cell.angle_beta   90.00
_cell.angle_gamma   90.00
#
_symmetry.space_group_name_H-M   'P 1'
#
loop_
_entity.id
_entity.type
_entity.pdbx_description
1 polymer ?
#
loop_
_entity_poly.entity_id
_entity_poly.type
_entity_poly.pdbx_seq_one_letter_code
_entity_poly.pdbx_strand_id
1 'polypeptide(L)'
;MKYKIFAVLFTTLLLTSCMQQLGPNSAEDLGQGMMNEVLTPELFSEMMMTTEMQNTMVKIMASPEMRDQMVKIMSEEEMKQTMVEIMSTPEMREVMSNVMTSPDMRNQMIEMMKTPEIVDIITETLNEQ
;
A
#
# COMPACT_ATOMS: atom_id res chain seq x y z
N MET A 1 -24.09 -59.57 -15.53
CA MET A 1 -24.05 -59.21 -16.98
C MET A 1 -24.98 -58.04 -17.36
N LYS A 2 -26.14 -57.85 -16.70
CA LYS A 2 -27.12 -56.79 -17.05
C LYS A 2 -26.58 -55.36 -16.93
N TYR A 3 -25.71 -55.09 -15.97
CA TYR A 3 -25.08 -53.77 -15.74
C TYR A 3 -24.01 -53.41 -16.78
N LYS A 4 -23.39 -54.40 -17.46
CA LYS A 4 -22.39 -54.13 -18.50
C LYS A 4 -23.04 -53.60 -19.79
N ILE A 5 -24.20 -54.13 -20.16
CA ILE A 5 -25.00 -53.61 -21.28
C ILE A 5 -25.53 -52.21 -20.97
N PHE A 6 -25.97 -51.95 -19.75
CA PHE A 6 -26.44 -50.62 -19.35
C PHE A 6 -25.30 -49.58 -19.33
N ALA A 7 -24.11 -49.97 -18.87
CA ALA A 7 -22.94 -49.11 -18.88
C ALA A 7 -22.49 -48.74 -20.31
N VAL A 8 -22.49 -49.71 -21.24
CA VAL A 8 -22.13 -49.46 -22.64
C VAL A 8 -23.15 -48.54 -23.32
N LEU A 9 -24.46 -48.78 -23.12
CA LEU A 9 -25.53 -47.92 -23.63
C LEU A 9 -25.45 -46.48 -23.10
N PHE A 10 -25.13 -46.30 -21.82
CA PHE A 10 -24.98 -44.97 -21.24
C PHE A 10 -23.77 -44.21 -21.80
N THR A 11 -22.65 -44.91 -22.03
CA THR A 11 -21.45 -44.30 -22.61
C THR A 11 -21.62 -43.91 -24.08
N THR A 12 -22.35 -44.71 -24.87
CA THR A 12 -22.62 -44.36 -26.29
C THR A 12 -23.64 -43.24 -26.42
N LEU A 13 -24.59 -43.13 -25.48
CA LEU A 13 -25.57 -42.03 -25.45
C LEU A 13 -24.88 -40.68 -25.14
N LEU A 14 -23.93 -40.67 -24.20
CA LEU A 14 -23.18 -39.46 -23.78
C LEU A 14 -22.25 -38.92 -24.87
N LEU A 15 -21.65 -39.78 -25.70
CA LEU A 15 -20.74 -39.37 -26.78
C LEU A 15 -21.48 -38.80 -28.00
N THR A 16 -22.75 -39.17 -28.22
CA THR A 16 -23.53 -38.71 -29.39
C THR A 16 -24.13 -37.32 -29.17
N SER A 17 -24.28 -36.87 -27.92
CA SER A 17 -24.78 -35.52 -27.57
C SER A 17 -23.84 -34.36 -27.92
N CYS A 18 -22.62 -34.60 -28.41
CA CYS A 18 -21.69 -33.53 -28.83
C CYS A 18 -21.75 -33.18 -30.34
N MET A 19 -22.63 -33.79 -31.14
CA MET A 19 -22.67 -33.56 -32.60
C MET A 19 -24.09 -33.26 -33.10
N GLN A 20 -24.77 -32.30 -32.47
CA GLN A 20 -26.04 -31.76 -32.98
C GLN A 20 -26.12 -30.24 -32.80
N GLN A 21 -25.28 -29.51 -33.53
CA GLN A 21 -25.60 -28.16 -33.99
C GLN A 21 -24.74 -27.80 -35.21
N LEU A 22 -24.86 -28.57 -36.29
CA LEU A 22 -24.53 -28.11 -37.64
C LEU A 22 -25.86 -27.82 -38.35
N GLY A 23 -26.36 -26.59 -38.19
CA GLY A 23 -27.43 -26.02 -39.00
C GLY A 23 -26.89 -24.73 -39.64
N PRO A 24 -26.97 -24.57 -40.97
CA PRO A 24 -26.45 -23.40 -41.65
C PRO A 24 -27.47 -22.25 -41.57
N ASN A 25 -26.95 -21.04 -41.34
CA ASN A 25 -27.64 -19.75 -41.44
C ASN A 25 -28.65 -19.45 -40.31
N SER A 26 -28.25 -18.61 -39.36
CA SER A 26 -28.98 -17.38 -39.03
C SER A 26 -28.09 -16.50 -38.16
N ALA A 27 -28.05 -15.22 -38.51
CA ALA A 27 -27.28 -14.17 -37.88
C ALA A 27 -27.39 -14.18 -36.34
N GLU A 28 -26.33 -14.63 -35.66
CA GLU A 28 -26.10 -14.38 -34.25
C GLU A 28 -25.27 -13.11 -34.13
N ASP A 29 -25.99 -12.03 -33.84
CA ASP A 29 -25.75 -11.27 -32.62
C ASP A 29 -24.31 -10.76 -32.41
N LEU A 30 -24.01 -9.64 -33.08
CA LEU A 30 -22.94 -8.72 -32.72
C LEU A 30 -23.22 -8.12 -31.32
N GLY A 31 -23.05 -8.93 -30.27
CA GLY A 31 -23.47 -8.55 -28.91
C GLY A 31 -22.63 -9.13 -27.78
N GLN A 32 -21.56 -9.89 -28.04
CA GLN A 32 -20.74 -10.52 -26.99
C GLN A 32 -19.24 -10.54 -27.31
N GLY A 33 -18.70 -9.40 -27.75
CA GLY A 33 -17.27 -9.21 -27.99
C GLY A 33 -16.53 -8.33 -26.99
N MET A 34 -17.18 -7.82 -25.93
CA MET A 34 -16.61 -6.73 -25.11
C MET A 34 -16.45 -7.03 -23.62
N MET A 35 -16.34 -8.30 -23.21
CA MET A 35 -16.13 -8.67 -21.80
C MET A 35 -15.08 -9.80 -21.64
N ASN A 36 -14.12 -9.90 -22.56
CA ASN A 36 -12.97 -10.79 -22.40
C ASN A 36 -11.71 -10.21 -23.06
N GLU A 37 -11.56 -8.89 -23.02
CA GLU A 37 -10.22 -8.30 -23.16
C GLU A 37 -9.50 -8.61 -21.85
N VAL A 38 -8.81 -9.75 -21.87
CA VAL A 38 -7.83 -10.15 -20.86
C VAL A 38 -7.00 -8.91 -20.56
N LEU A 39 -7.20 -8.32 -19.38
CA LEU A 39 -6.26 -7.35 -18.81
C LEU A 39 -4.91 -8.06 -18.74
N THR A 40 -4.10 -7.90 -19.78
CA THR A 40 -2.75 -8.42 -19.76
C THR A 40 -2.01 -7.67 -18.65
N PRO A 41 -1.06 -8.32 -17.95
CA PRO A 41 -0.26 -7.64 -16.93
C PRO A 41 0.39 -6.34 -17.44
N GLU A 42 0.71 -6.28 -18.73
CA GLU A 42 1.24 -5.09 -19.42
C GLU A 42 0.22 -3.95 -19.47
N LEU A 43 -1.02 -4.19 -19.92
CA LEU A 43 -2.06 -3.15 -19.97
C LEU A 43 -2.46 -2.67 -18.56
N PHE A 44 -2.46 -3.57 -17.57
CA PHE A 44 -2.67 -3.19 -16.18
C PHE A 44 -1.53 -2.31 -15.65
N SER A 45 -0.27 -2.64 -15.97
CA SER A 45 0.89 -1.83 -15.62
C SER A 45 0.82 -0.44 -16.25
N GLU A 46 0.50 -0.35 -17.55
CA GLU A 46 0.31 0.92 -18.24
C GLU A 46 -0.80 1.77 -17.61
N MET A 47 -1.92 1.14 -17.25
CA MET A 47 -3.02 1.80 -16.53
C MET A 47 -2.58 2.37 -15.18
N MET A 48 -1.79 1.62 -14.41
CA MET A 48 -1.26 2.05 -13.10
C MET A 48 -0.31 3.24 -13.20
N MET A 49 0.37 3.38 -14.34
CA MET A 49 1.28 4.50 -14.60
C MET A 49 0.57 5.76 -15.11
N THR A 50 -0.73 5.69 -15.41
CA THR A 50 -1.49 6.88 -15.84
C THR A 50 -1.58 7.92 -14.72
N THR A 51 -1.55 9.19 -15.09
CA THR A 51 -1.69 10.30 -14.14
C THR A 51 -3.02 10.26 -13.39
N GLU A 52 -4.09 9.78 -14.03
CA GLU A 52 -5.39 9.61 -13.39
C GLU A 52 -5.35 8.57 -12.27
N MET A 53 -4.73 7.42 -12.53
CA MET A 53 -4.59 6.38 -11.52
C MET A 53 -3.65 6.83 -10.39
N GLN A 54 -2.53 7.50 -10.71
CA GLN A 54 -1.64 8.09 -9.71
C GLN A 54 -2.38 9.09 -8.81
N ASN A 55 -3.17 9.99 -9.39
CA ASN A 55 -3.97 10.95 -8.63
C ASN A 55 -5.01 10.28 -7.74
N THR A 56 -5.62 9.19 -8.22
CA THR A 56 -6.57 8.39 -7.45
C THR A 56 -5.88 7.72 -6.27
N MET A 57 -4.70 7.14 -6.49
CA MET A 57 -3.88 6.54 -5.43
C MET A 57 -3.47 7.59 -4.39
N VAL A 58 -3.05 8.78 -4.80
CA VAL A 58 -2.76 9.89 -3.88
C VAL A 58 -3.98 10.25 -3.03
N LYS A 59 -5.17 10.34 -3.63
CA LYS A 59 -6.41 10.61 -2.89
C LYS A 59 -6.73 9.51 -1.88
N ILE A 60 -6.55 8.25 -2.27
CA ILE A 60 -6.75 7.09 -1.40
C ILE A 60 -5.76 7.16 -0.22
N MET A 61 -4.48 7.37 -0.49
CA MET A 61 -3.45 7.50 0.54
C MET A 61 -3.68 8.71 1.47
N ALA A 62 -4.29 9.77 0.97
CA ALA A 62 -4.67 10.93 1.76
C ALA A 62 -5.96 10.73 2.58
N SER A 63 -6.71 9.64 2.36
CA SER A 63 -7.93 9.37 3.11
C SER A 63 -7.63 9.12 4.60
N PRO A 64 -8.54 9.49 5.53
CA PRO A 64 -8.33 9.26 6.96
C PRO A 64 -8.08 7.78 7.30
N GLU A 65 -8.83 6.87 6.70
CA GLU A 65 -8.69 5.43 6.95
C GLU A 65 -7.30 4.92 6.55
N MET A 66 -6.81 5.29 5.36
CA MET A 66 -5.46 4.90 4.93
C MET A 66 -4.37 5.55 5.79
N ARG A 67 -4.57 6.79 6.23
CA ARG A 67 -3.64 7.44 7.17
C ARG A 67 -3.58 6.69 8.49
N ASP A 68 -4.72 6.29 9.05
CA ASP A 68 -4.76 5.54 10.31
C ASP A 68 -4.06 4.17 10.16
N GLN A 69 -4.27 3.50 9.04
CA GLN A 69 -3.56 2.26 8.73
C GLN A 69 -2.05 2.49 8.60
N MET A 70 -1.61 3.56 7.92
CA MET A 70 -0.19 3.91 7.83
C MET A 70 0.40 4.24 9.20
N VAL A 71 -0.30 5.01 10.04
CA VAL A 71 0.13 5.31 11.41
C VAL A 71 0.29 4.03 12.21
N LYS A 72 -0.64 3.08 12.07
CA LYS A 72 -0.54 1.77 12.71
C LYS A 72 0.73 1.03 12.27
N ILE A 73 1.01 0.96 10.97
CA ILE A 73 2.23 0.33 10.43
C ILE A 73 3.49 1.06 10.94
N MET A 74 3.51 2.39 10.93
CA MET A 74 4.63 3.19 11.45
C MET A 74 4.85 2.98 12.96
N SER A 75 3.81 2.56 13.68
CA SER A 75 3.87 2.30 15.12
C SER A 75 4.34 0.87 15.45
N GLU A 76 4.47 0.00 14.45
CA GLU A 76 4.99 -1.35 14.63
C GLU A 76 6.46 -1.30 15.05
N GLU A 77 6.86 -2.25 15.90
CA GLU A 77 8.18 -2.23 16.53
C GLU A 77 9.30 -2.32 15.49
N GLU A 78 9.14 -3.14 14.46
CA GLU A 78 10.10 -3.25 13.36
C GLU A 78 10.32 -1.92 12.63
N MET A 79 9.25 -1.14 12.47
CA MET A 79 9.34 0.17 11.83
C MET A 79 9.96 1.21 12.76
N LYS A 80 9.68 1.16 14.07
CA LYS A 80 10.38 2.00 15.05
C LYS A 80 11.88 1.73 15.07
N GLN A 81 12.29 0.46 15.05
CA GLN A 81 13.71 0.10 14.99
C GLN A 81 14.35 0.63 13.71
N THR A 82 13.67 0.46 12.57
CA THR A 82 14.10 1.05 11.29
C THR A 82 14.29 2.57 11.39
N MET A 83 13.36 3.29 12.03
CA MET A 83 13.49 4.73 12.24
C MET A 83 14.67 5.10 13.15
N VAL A 84 14.94 4.33 14.21
CA VAL A 84 16.10 4.52 15.08
C VAL A 84 17.42 4.31 14.33
N GLU A 85 17.48 3.28 13.48
CA GLU A 85 18.62 3.03 12.61
C GLU A 85 18.84 4.20 11.64
N ILE A 86 17.77 4.67 11.00
CA ILE A 86 17.82 5.84 10.11
C ILE A 86 18.33 7.08 10.87
N MET A 87 17.81 7.36 12.07
CA MET A 87 18.29 8.50 12.87
C MET A 87 19.75 8.36 13.32
N SER A 88 20.28 7.14 13.31
CA SER A 88 21.67 6.86 13.67
C SER A 88 22.63 7.02 12.50
N THR A 89 22.13 7.18 11.26
CA THR A 89 23.01 7.35 10.10
C THR A 89 23.76 8.69 10.15
N PRO A 90 24.96 8.77 9.56
CA PRO A 90 25.72 10.02 9.50
C PRO A 90 24.94 11.17 8.85
N GLU A 91 24.21 10.88 7.78
CA GLU A 91 23.42 11.86 7.04
C GLU A 91 22.30 12.44 7.90
N MET A 92 21.58 11.59 8.64
CA MET A 92 20.52 12.06 9.55
C MET A 92 21.09 12.81 10.76
N ARG A 93 22.25 12.40 11.27
CA ARG A 93 22.93 13.14 12.34
C ARG A 93 23.32 14.54 11.89
N GLU A 94 23.77 14.69 10.65
CA GLU A 94 24.06 16.01 10.07
C GLU A 94 22.79 16.85 9.94
N VAL A 95 21.70 16.27 9.42
CA VAL A 95 20.40 16.94 9.34
C VAL A 95 19.94 17.37 10.74
N MET A 96 20.01 16.49 11.74
CA MET A 96 19.65 16.80 13.13
C MET A 96 20.53 17.91 13.71
N SER A 97 21.83 17.89 13.47
CA SER A 97 22.74 18.96 13.90
C SER A 97 22.37 20.30 13.27
N ASN A 98 22.04 20.32 11.97
CA ASN A 98 21.60 21.53 11.27
C ASN A 98 20.27 22.06 11.83
N VAL A 99 19.32 21.17 12.14
CA VAL A 99 18.06 21.54 12.81
C VAL A 99 18.33 22.10 14.21
N MET A 100 19.18 21.45 15.00
CA MET A 100 19.51 21.89 16.37
C MET A 100 20.23 23.24 16.40
N THR A 101 21.03 23.53 15.38
CA THR A 101 21.75 24.80 15.25
C THR A 101 20.94 25.88 14.55
N SER A 102 19.73 25.58 14.09
CA SER A 102 18.84 26.55 13.44
C SER A 102 18.45 27.70 14.38
N PRO A 103 18.20 28.92 13.85
CA PRO A 103 17.77 30.05 14.67
C PRO A 103 16.51 29.76 15.50
N ASP A 104 15.55 29.04 14.92
CA ASP A 104 14.29 28.70 15.60
C ASP A 104 14.53 27.79 16.80
N MET A 105 15.37 26.76 16.65
CA MET A 105 15.71 25.87 17.76
C MET A 105 16.53 26.59 18.84
N ARG A 106 17.48 27.45 18.43
CA ARG A 106 18.25 28.27 19.38
C ARG A 106 17.33 29.17 20.20
N ASN A 107 16.36 29.81 19.56
CA ASN A 107 15.39 30.67 20.25
C ASN A 107 14.55 29.86 21.24
N GLN A 108 14.07 28.69 20.85
CA GLN A 108 13.35 27.79 21.76
C GLN A 108 14.22 27.36 22.95
N MET A 109 15.48 27.02 22.72
CA MET A 109 16.42 26.67 23.79
C MET A 109 16.66 27.83 24.76
N ILE A 110 16.79 29.06 24.24
CA ILE A 110 16.91 30.27 25.07
C ILE A 110 15.65 30.48 25.91
N GLU A 111 14.47 30.30 25.34
CA GLU A 111 13.21 30.41 26.09
C GLU A 111 13.09 29.32 27.17
N MET A 112 13.53 28.09 26.87
CA MET A 112 13.61 27.02 27.87
C MET A 112 14.56 27.37 29.02
N MET A 113 15.71 27.99 28.74
CA MET A 113 16.65 28.43 29.78
C MET A 113 16.08 29.52 30.70
N LYS A 114 15.06 30.26 30.24
CA LYS A 114 14.35 31.27 31.07
C LYS A 114 13.22 30.67 31.90
N THR A 115 12.88 29.39 31.70
CA THR A 115 11.84 28.74 32.50
C THR A 115 12.29 28.66 33.96
N PRO A 116 11.38 28.86 34.94
CA PRO A 116 11.72 28.85 36.35
C PRO A 116 12.48 27.60 36.78
N GLU A 117 12.08 26.43 36.27
CA GLU A 117 12.73 25.14 36.57
C GLU A 117 14.23 25.13 36.20
N ILE A 118 14.59 25.60 35.01
CA ILE A 118 15.99 25.65 34.58
C ILE A 118 16.76 26.75 35.31
N VAL A 119 16.12 27.89 35.55
CA VAL A 119 16.73 29.00 36.30
C VAL A 119 17.04 28.56 37.74
N ASP A 120 16.15 27.82 38.38
CA ASP A 120 16.33 27.29 39.73
C ASP A 120 17.51 26.32 39.78
N ILE A 121 17.62 25.38 38.84
CA ILE A 121 18.76 24.46 38.72
C ILE A 121 20.08 25.22 38.51
N ILE A 122 20.09 26.24 37.63
CA ILE A 122 21.28 27.05 37.38
C ILE A 122 21.68 27.80 38.65
N THR A 123 20.71 28.36 39.36
CA THR A 123 20.94 29.14 40.59
C THR A 123 21.45 28.24 41.72
N GLU A 124 20.88 27.04 41.88
CA GLU A 124 21.36 26.02 42.82
C GLU A 124 22.80 25.63 42.51
N THR A 125 23.10 25.26 41.25
CA THR A 125 24.44 24.85 40.82
C THR A 125 25.50 25.95 40.97
N LEU A 126 25.11 27.23 40.87
CA LEU A 126 26.00 28.38 41.08
C LEU A 126 26.24 28.69 42.57
N ASN A 127 25.27 28.42 43.44
CA ASN A 127 25.40 28.61 44.87
C ASN A 127 26.15 27.46 45.57
N GLU A 128 26.29 26.31 44.91
CA GLU A 128 27.07 25.16 45.36
C GLU A 128 28.56 25.20 44.95
N GLN A 129 29.00 26.22 44.20
CA GLN A 129 30.41 26.50 43.85
C GLN A 129 31.04 27.57 44.75
#